data_AF-A0A955K3N2-F1
#
_entry.id   AF-A0A955K3N2-F1
#
_cell.length_a   1.000
_cell.length_b   1.000
_cell.length_c   1.000
_cell.angle_alpha   90.00
_cell.angle_beta   90.00
_cell.angle_gamma   90.00
#
_symmetry.space_group_name_H-M   'P 1'
#
loop_
_entity.id
_entity.type
_entity.pdbx_description
1 polymer ?
#
loop_
_entity_poly.entity_id
_entity_poly.type
_entity_poly.pdbx_seq_one_letter_code
_entity_poly.pdbx_strand_id
1 'polypeptide(L)'
;MVAEILAFNKSIENTEHKEVCELLYAEIVKVLGSDTCKIWHAIPVWFVKENPVVGYNLTANKGVNLLFWSGHAFSEPGLTPEGSFKAAEIKYQNVSDIDIEKLRKWLEEAKVKIYNYKDIRKNRGTLSLI
;
A
#
# COMPACT_ATOMS: atom_id res chain seq x y z
N MET A 1 -7.60 4.65 14.56
CA MET A 1 -7.45 4.56 13.09
C MET A 1 -6.40 5.54 12.57
N VAL A 2 -6.75 6.80 12.23
CA VAL A 2 -5.76 7.79 11.72
C VAL A 2 -4.65 8.09 12.74
N ALA A 3 -5.01 8.30 14.01
CA ALA A 3 -4.05 8.65 15.06
C ALA A 3 -2.97 7.56 15.26
N GLU A 4 -3.31 6.29 15.08
CA GLU A 4 -2.38 5.16 15.20
C GLU A 4 -1.38 5.15 14.04
N ILE A 5 -1.80 5.44 12.82
CA ILE A 5 -0.90 5.54 11.66
C ILE A 5 0.04 6.74 11.83
N LEU A 6 -0.46 7.88 12.31
CA LEU A 6 0.38 9.04 12.61
C LEU A 6 1.37 8.73 13.74
N ALA A 7 0.97 7.96 14.76
CA ALA A 7 1.86 7.50 15.82
C ALA A 7 2.93 6.52 15.27
N PHE A 8 2.54 5.60 14.39
CA PHE A 8 3.46 4.71 13.68
C PHE A 8 4.51 5.52 12.92
N ASN A 9 4.10 6.46 12.05
CA ASN A 9 5.04 7.31 11.30
C ASN A 9 5.96 8.11 12.23
N LYS A 10 5.43 8.67 13.32
CA LYS A 10 6.23 9.42 14.30
C LYS A 10 7.25 8.57 15.05
N SER A 11 7.00 7.28 15.22
CA SER A 11 7.90 6.36 15.92
C SER A 11 9.12 5.93 15.09
N ILE A 12 9.14 6.25 13.79
CA ILE A 12 10.25 5.92 12.90
C ILE A 12 11.46 6.80 13.25
N GLU A 13 12.55 6.19 13.69
CA GLU A 13 13.78 6.88 14.10
C GLU A 13 14.59 7.44 12.93
N ASN A 14 14.61 6.73 11.79
CA ASN A 14 15.31 7.19 10.59
C ASN A 14 14.50 8.29 9.89
N THR A 15 15.07 9.49 9.80
CA THR A 15 14.41 10.67 9.22
C THR A 15 13.97 10.47 7.78
N GLU A 16 14.82 9.92 6.91
CA GLU A 16 14.50 9.69 5.49
C GLU A 16 13.30 8.73 5.34
N HIS A 17 13.28 7.64 6.11
CA HIS A 17 12.17 6.69 6.07
C HIS A 17 10.88 7.28 6.63
N LYS A 18 11.01 8.11 7.67
CA LYS A 18 9.87 8.81 8.25
C LYS A 18 9.25 9.75 7.23
N GLU A 19 10.06 10.53 6.53
CA GLU A 19 9.60 11.45 5.47
C GLU A 19 8.92 10.69 4.33
N VAL A 20 9.48 9.53 3.92
CA VAL A 20 8.83 8.64 2.95
C VAL A 20 7.46 8.17 3.46
N CYS A 21 7.37 7.65 4.68
CA CYS A 21 6.09 7.18 5.25
C CYS A 21 5.06 8.32 5.41
N GLU A 22 5.49 9.53 5.74
CA GLU A 22 4.63 10.70 5.84
C GLU A 22 4.12 11.16 4.46
N LEU A 23 4.98 11.16 3.44
CA LEU A 23 4.60 11.45 2.06
C LEU A 23 3.65 10.40 1.50
N LEU A 24 3.96 9.11 1.68
CA LEU A 24 3.08 8.00 1.26
C LEU A 24 1.72 8.11 1.94
N TYR A 25 1.68 8.34 3.26
CA TYR A 25 0.43 8.58 3.98
C TYR A 25 -0.38 9.71 3.35
N ALA A 26 0.25 10.87 3.09
CA ALA A 26 -0.43 12.03 2.53
C ALA A 26 -1.00 11.77 1.14
N GLU A 27 -0.24 11.14 0.25
CA GLU A 27 -0.71 10.81 -1.11
C GLU A 27 -1.79 9.72 -1.11
N ILE A 28 -1.67 8.70 -0.26
CA ILE A 28 -2.70 7.67 -0.13
C ILE A 28 -4.00 8.29 0.39
N VAL A 29 -3.95 9.14 1.41
CA VAL A 29 -5.15 9.80 1.96
C VAL A 29 -5.83 10.70 0.93
N LYS A 30 -5.07 11.42 0.10
CA LYS A 30 -5.64 12.24 -0.98
C LYS A 30 -6.46 11.41 -1.98
N VAL A 31 -6.05 10.18 -2.24
CA VAL A 31 -6.69 9.32 -3.25
C VAL A 31 -7.75 8.40 -2.65
N LEU A 32 -7.48 7.75 -1.52
CA LEU A 32 -8.32 6.70 -0.91
C LEU A 32 -9.11 7.17 0.32
N GLY A 33 -8.87 8.39 0.81
CA GLY A 33 -9.44 8.86 2.07
C GLY A 33 -8.71 8.31 3.30
N SER A 34 -9.06 8.84 4.47
CA SER A 34 -8.50 8.46 5.76
C SER A 34 -9.45 7.61 6.62
N ASP A 35 -10.68 7.41 6.15
CA ASP A 35 -11.75 6.64 6.79
C ASP A 35 -11.61 5.12 6.58
N THR A 36 -10.84 4.71 5.58
CA THR A 36 -10.66 3.30 5.21
C THR A 36 -9.36 2.67 5.72
N CYS A 37 -8.59 3.40 6.54
CA CYS A 37 -7.26 2.98 6.99
C CYS A 37 -7.23 2.41 8.41
N LYS A 38 -6.33 1.45 8.67
CA LYS A 38 -6.02 0.94 10.01
C LYS A 38 -4.61 0.37 10.09
N ILE A 39 -4.11 0.17 11.30
CA ILE A 39 -2.96 -0.71 11.53
C ILE A 39 -3.44 -2.16 11.39
N TRP A 40 -2.88 -2.88 10.41
CA TRP A 40 -3.18 -4.28 10.15
C TRP A 40 -1.88 -5.06 10.01
N HIS A 41 -1.74 -6.16 10.74
CA HIS A 41 -0.46 -6.87 10.88
C HIS A 41 0.73 -5.94 11.21
N ALA A 42 0.50 -5.00 12.14
CA ALA A 42 1.46 -4.00 12.61
C ALA A 42 1.90 -2.93 11.59
N ILE A 43 1.22 -2.83 10.43
CA ILE A 43 1.56 -1.84 9.40
C ILE A 43 0.34 -1.01 8.99
N PRO A 44 0.51 0.26 8.55
CA PRO A 44 -0.58 1.05 7.95
C PRO A 44 -1.11 0.43 6.66
N VAL A 45 -2.43 0.20 6.59
CA VAL A 45 -3.11 -0.41 5.42
C VAL A 45 -4.46 0.27 5.16
N TRP A 46 -4.79 0.45 3.88
CA TRP A 46 -6.06 0.96 3.38
C TRP A 46 -6.88 -0.15 2.74
N PHE A 47 -8.20 -0.01 2.84
CA PHE A 47 -9.15 -1.03 2.42
C PHE A 47 -10.23 -0.45 1.50
N VAL A 48 -10.64 -1.20 0.48
CA VAL A 48 -11.81 -0.87 -0.35
C VAL A 48 -12.73 -2.08 -0.37
N LYS A 49 -14.01 -1.88 -0.01
CA LYS A 49 -15.00 -2.96 0.16
C LYS A 49 -14.45 -4.11 1.03
N GLU A 50 -13.77 -3.77 2.12
CA GLU A 50 -13.10 -4.71 3.05
C GLU A 50 -11.92 -5.53 2.48
N ASN A 51 -11.47 -5.26 1.26
CA ASN A 51 -10.26 -5.86 0.70
C ASN A 51 -9.07 -4.91 0.93
N PRO A 52 -7.91 -5.42 1.38
CA PRO A 52 -6.70 -4.59 1.45
C PRO A 52 -6.28 -4.18 0.04
N VAL A 53 -5.91 -2.90 -0.14
CA VAL A 53 -5.51 -2.39 -1.46
C VAL A 53 -4.07 -1.88 -1.48
N VAL A 54 -3.67 -1.12 -0.45
CA VAL A 54 -2.31 -0.58 -0.33
C VAL A 54 -1.90 -0.45 1.12
N GLY A 55 -0.61 -0.58 1.40
CA GLY A 55 -0.02 -0.38 2.72
C GLY A 55 1.49 -0.24 2.62
N TYR A 56 2.12 0.25 3.68
CA TYR A 56 3.57 0.44 3.70
C TYR A 56 4.20 -0.03 5.02
N ASN A 57 5.46 -0.46 4.96
CA ASN A 57 6.19 -0.94 6.13
C ASN A 57 7.69 -0.67 6.04
N LEU A 58 8.39 -0.78 7.18
CA LEU A 58 9.84 -0.77 7.21
C LEU A 58 10.38 -2.18 6.92
N THR A 59 11.32 -2.26 5.99
CA THR A 59 12.01 -3.51 5.63
C THR A 59 13.20 -3.78 6.53
N ALA A 60 13.57 -5.06 6.66
CA ALA A 60 14.78 -5.50 7.38
C ALA A 60 16.07 -4.87 6.83
N ASN A 61 16.07 -4.51 5.54
CA ASN A 61 17.19 -3.85 4.86
C ASN A 61 17.18 -2.32 5.02
N LYS A 62 16.46 -1.79 6.02
CA LYS A 62 16.37 -0.35 6.34
C LYS A 62 15.89 0.48 5.15
N GLY A 63 14.67 0.25 4.70
CA GLY A 63 13.97 1.11 3.74
C GLY A 63 12.47 0.96 3.90
N VAL A 64 11.68 1.72 3.14
CA VAL A 64 10.21 1.64 3.16
C VAL A 64 9.74 0.79 1.99
N ASN A 65 8.92 -0.22 2.25
CA ASN A 65 8.22 -0.98 1.22
C ASN A 65 6.79 -0.47 1.08
N LEU A 66 6.37 -0.16 -0.14
CA LEU A 66 4.99 0.11 -0.52
C LEU A 66 4.43 -1.11 -1.23
N LEU A 67 3.39 -1.72 -0.66
CA LEU A 67 2.78 -2.95 -1.15
C LEU A 67 1.36 -2.69 -1.65
N PHE A 68 1.06 -3.16 -2.86
CA PHE A 68 -0.28 -3.18 -3.44
C PHE A 68 -0.77 -4.62 -3.55
N TRP A 69 -1.84 -4.98 -2.84
CA TRP A 69 -2.32 -6.37 -2.79
C TRP A 69 -2.80 -6.87 -4.16
N SER A 70 -3.32 -5.99 -5.03
CA SER A 70 -3.75 -6.34 -6.40
C SER A 70 -2.79 -5.84 -7.49
N GLY A 71 -1.53 -5.52 -7.13
CA GLY A 71 -0.59 -4.84 -8.01
C GLY A 71 -0.29 -5.57 -9.34
N HIS A 72 -0.48 -6.88 -9.44
CA HIS A 72 -0.32 -7.59 -10.72
C HIS A 72 -1.34 -7.17 -11.80
N ALA A 73 -2.47 -6.57 -11.40
CA ALA A 73 -3.46 -6.08 -12.35
C ALA A 73 -3.15 -4.67 -12.88
N PHE A 74 -2.16 -4.00 -12.28
CA PHE A 74 -1.84 -2.61 -12.61
C PHE A 74 -1.16 -2.55 -13.98
N SER A 75 -1.50 -1.51 -14.73
CA SER A 75 -0.97 -1.27 -16.07
C SER A 75 0.19 -0.28 -16.06
N GLU A 76 0.27 0.59 -15.05
CA GLU A 76 1.41 1.50 -14.90
C GLU A 76 2.65 0.71 -14.45
N PRO A 77 3.76 0.76 -15.20
CA PRO A 77 4.95 -0.04 -14.93
C PRO A 77 5.77 0.51 -13.76
N GLY A 78 6.55 -0.36 -13.11
CA GLY A 78 7.54 0.01 -12.09
C GLY A 78 7.36 -0.72 -10.75
N LEU A 79 6.23 -1.40 -10.56
CA LEU A 79 6.05 -2.32 -9.44
C LEU A 79 6.69 -3.68 -9.74
N THR A 80 7.24 -4.30 -8.72
CA THR A 80 7.80 -5.65 -8.78
C THR A 80 6.75 -6.64 -8.23
N PRO A 81 6.37 -7.69 -8.98
CA PRO A 81 5.54 -8.78 -8.47
C PRO A 81 6.07 -9.34 -7.15
N GLU A 82 5.19 -9.51 -6.15
CA GLU A 82 5.55 -10.00 -4.82
C GLU A 82 4.66 -11.17 -4.37
N GLY A 83 5.31 -12.25 -3.94
CA GLY A 83 4.66 -13.44 -3.42
C GLY A 83 3.72 -14.13 -4.43
N SER A 84 2.77 -14.91 -3.90
CA SER A 84 1.82 -15.71 -4.69
C SER A 84 0.43 -15.08 -4.84
N PHE A 85 0.14 -13.98 -4.14
CA PHE A 85 -1.21 -13.43 -3.98
C PHE A 85 -1.55 -12.24 -4.91
N LYS A 86 -0.93 -12.17 -6.09
CA LYS A 86 -1.15 -11.09 -7.09
C LYS A 86 -0.78 -9.69 -6.60
N ALA A 87 0.05 -9.61 -5.55
CA ALA A 87 0.52 -8.35 -5.00
C ALA A 87 1.76 -7.86 -5.76
N ALA A 88 1.97 -6.55 -5.81
CA ALA A 88 3.21 -5.98 -6.32
C ALA A 88 3.69 -4.88 -5.39
N GLU A 89 5.01 -4.69 -5.34
CA GLU A 89 5.67 -3.82 -4.39
C GLU A 89 6.68 -2.88 -5.05
N ILE A 90 7.06 -1.85 -4.32
CA ILE A 90 8.19 -0.98 -4.63
C ILE A 90 8.84 -0.51 -3.34
N LYS A 91 10.17 -0.38 -3.34
CA LYS A 91 10.96 0.00 -2.17
C LYS A 91 11.57 1.38 -2.38
N TYR A 92 11.55 2.18 -1.32
CA TYR A 92 12.09 3.53 -1.27
C TYR A 92 13.09 3.67 -0.12
N GLN A 93 14.12 4.47 -0.33
CA GLN A 93 15.07 4.86 0.71
C GLN A 93 14.82 6.28 1.19
N ASN A 94 14.48 7.18 0.26
CA ASN A 94 14.25 8.59 0.51
C ASN A 94 13.10 9.12 -0.35
N VAL A 95 12.62 10.32 -0.05
CA VAL A 95 11.48 10.93 -0.78
C VAL A 95 11.80 11.25 -2.24
N SER A 96 13.06 11.45 -2.60
CA SER A 96 13.46 11.75 -3.98
C SER A 96 13.37 10.53 -4.90
N ASP A 97 13.32 9.32 -4.34
CA ASP A 97 13.06 8.08 -5.08
C ASP A 97 11.59 7.98 -5.55
N ILE A 98 10.69 8.81 -5.01
CA ILE A 98 9.25 8.72 -5.24
C ILE A 98 8.84 9.59 -6.43
N ASP A 99 8.54 8.92 -7.55
CA ASP A 99 7.79 9.52 -8.65
C ASP A 99 6.31 9.67 -8.26
N ILE A 100 5.92 10.90 -7.90
CA ILE A 100 4.56 11.22 -7.46
C ILE A 100 3.51 10.95 -8.54
N GLU A 101 3.84 11.16 -9.82
CA GLU A 101 2.90 10.92 -10.90
C GLU A 101 2.60 9.43 -11.03
N LYS A 102 3.63 8.58 -10.97
CA LYS A 102 3.45 7.11 -10.96
C LYS A 102 2.73 6.64 -9.71
N LEU A 103 3.10 7.15 -8.54
CA LEU A 103 2.45 6.80 -7.27
C LEU A 103 0.94 7.04 -7.36
N ARG A 104 0.52 8.21 -7.86
CA ARG A 104 -0.91 8.54 -8.02
C ARG A 104 -1.61 7.60 -8.99
N LYS A 105 -0.98 7.27 -10.12
CA LYS A 105 -1.57 6.31 -11.07
C LYS A 105 -1.78 4.93 -10.43
N TRP A 106 -0.80 4.41 -9.70
CA TRP A 106 -0.97 3.15 -8.96
C TRP A 106 -2.07 3.22 -7.91
N LEU A 107 -2.20 4.36 -7.20
CA LEU A 107 -3.27 4.55 -6.22
C LEU A 107 -4.66 4.61 -6.87
N GLU A 108 -4.81 5.24 -8.03
CA GLU A 108 -6.07 5.21 -8.78
C GLU A 108 -6.39 3.80 -9.30
N GLU A 109 -5.39 3.05 -9.77
CA GLU A 109 -5.57 1.65 -10.14
C GLU A 109 -5.97 0.80 -8.92
N ALA A 110 -5.43 1.07 -7.73
CA ALA A 110 -5.77 0.37 -6.50
C ALA A 110 -7.24 0.54 -6.07
N LYS A 111 -7.94 1.59 -6.54
CA LYS A 111 -9.37 1.79 -6.28
C LYS A 111 -10.27 0.91 -7.12
N VAL A 112 -9.83 0.56 -8.33
CA VAL A 112 -10.68 -0.03 -9.37
C VAL A 112 -10.24 -1.44 -9.78
N LYS A 113 -8.98 -1.81 -9.56
CA LYS A 113 -8.43 -3.12 -9.88
C LYS A 113 -8.18 -3.91 -8.60
N ILE A 114 -9.25 -4.39 -7.98
CA ILE A 114 -9.19 -5.06 -6.69
C ILE A 114 -9.56 -6.53 -6.87
N TYR A 115 -8.67 -7.45 -6.53
CA TYR A 115 -9.04 -8.85 -6.42
C TYR A 115 -9.91 -9.10 -5.18
N ASN A 116 -10.92 -9.96 -5.30
CA ASN A 116 -11.81 -10.31 -4.19
C ASN A 116 -11.13 -11.28 -3.20
N TYR A 117 -10.27 -10.74 -2.32
CA TYR A 117 -9.64 -11.48 -1.23
C TYR A 117 -10.63 -11.85 -0.13
N LYS A 118 -11.63 -11.00 0.14
CA LYS A 118 -12.66 -11.23 1.16
C LYS A 118 -13.35 -12.58 0.99
N ASP A 119 -13.65 -12.96 -0.25
CA ASP A 119 -14.34 -14.21 -0.55
C ASP A 119 -13.40 -15.33 -1.04
N ILE A 120 -12.08 -15.19 -0.92
CA ILE A 120 -11.11 -16.20 -1.43
C ILE A 120 -11.39 -17.62 -0.92
N ARG A 121 -11.81 -17.75 0.35
CA ARG A 121 -12.19 -19.04 0.94
C ARG A 121 -13.46 -19.60 0.32
N LYS A 122 -14.45 -18.75 0.03
CA LYS A 122 -15.70 -19.14 -0.64
C LYS A 122 -15.47 -19.51 -2.10
N ASN A 123 -14.55 -18.81 -2.76
CA ASN A 123 -14.17 -19.01 -4.17
C ASN A 123 -13.10 -20.10 -4.35
N ARG A 124 -12.82 -20.91 -3.31
CA ARG A 124 -11.85 -22.03 -3.33
C ARG A 124 -10.47 -21.63 -3.85
N GLY A 125 -10.00 -20.43 -3.48
CA GLY A 125 -8.69 -19.92 -3.90
C GLY A 125 -8.68 -19.12 -5.20
N THR A 126 -9.81 -19.02 -5.91
CA THR A 126 -9.89 -18.24 -7.16
C THR A 126 -10.04 -16.76 -6.86
N LEU A 127 -9.16 -15.95 -7.45
CA LEU A 127 -9.20 -14.48 -7.36
C LEU A 127 -9.77 -13.89 -8.65
N SER A 128 -10.87 -13.15 -8.55
CA SER A 128 -11.46 -12.36 -9.63
C SER A 128 -11.46 -10.88 -9.25
N LEU A 129 -11.34 -10.00 -10.24
CA LEU A 129 -11.44 -8.55 -10.04
C LEU A 129 -12.89 -8.14 -9.72
N ILE A 130 -13.07 -7.11 -8.88
CA ILE A 130 -14.36 -6.57 -8.38
C ILE A 130 -14.38 -5.03 -8.25
#